data_AF-A0A844GC30-F1
#
_entry.id   AF-A0A844GC30-F1
#
_cell.length_a   1.000
_cell.length_b   1.000
_cell.length_c   1.000
_cell.angle_alpha   90.00
_cell.angle_beta   90.00
_cell.angle_gamma   90.00
#
_symmetry.space_group_name_H-M   'P 1'
#
loop_
_entity.id
_entity.type
_entity.pdbx_description
1 polymer ?
#
loop_
_entity_poly.entity_id
_entity_poly.type
_entity_poly.pdbx_seq_one_letter_code
_entity_poly.pdbx_strand_id
1 'polypeptide(L)'
;MLVATKYPGRLAEVRVHEGDAVKPGEVVARLTSDEIAAKLEAARAAVSAARAQRERAAAAGAQANKDAARYSDLLARGSVDRYHTEQMQLAAVSARTQLEQSEQQIRQAQAMEREAGSVLKELNLLAPAAWCCG
;
A
#
# COMPACT_ATOMS: atom_id res chain seq x y z
N MET A 1 -16.93 -34.19 11.77
CA MET A 1 -17.44 -32.80 11.88
C MET A 1 -16.67 -31.98 10.85
N LEU A 2 -17.35 -31.32 9.90
CA LEU A 2 -16.71 -30.64 8.76
C LEU A 2 -16.08 -29.31 9.20
N VAL A 3 -14.75 -29.20 9.10
CA VAL A 3 -14.04 -27.91 9.20
C VAL A 3 -14.04 -27.28 7.81
N ALA A 4 -14.87 -26.26 7.62
CA ALA A 4 -14.89 -25.47 6.40
C ALA A 4 -13.69 -24.50 6.40
N THR A 5 -12.64 -24.83 5.66
CA THR A 5 -11.49 -23.94 5.44
C THR A 5 -11.93 -22.76 4.58
N LYS A 6 -11.85 -21.55 5.13
CA LYS A 6 -12.28 -20.27 4.52
C LYS A 6 -11.46 -19.83 3.27
N TYR A 7 -10.48 -20.63 2.84
CA TYR A 7 -9.65 -20.33 1.66
C TYR A 7 -9.36 -21.62 0.87
N PRO A 8 -10.18 -21.97 -0.14
CA PRO A 8 -9.87 -23.08 -1.03
C PRO A 8 -8.86 -22.58 -2.07
N GLY A 9 -7.57 -22.69 -1.77
CA GLY A 9 -6.54 -22.25 -2.72
C GLY A 9 -5.10 -22.62 -2.41
N ARG A 10 -4.76 -23.04 -1.18
CA ARG A 10 -3.41 -23.54 -0.86
C ARG A 10 -3.46 -24.65 0.17
N LEU A 11 -3.89 -25.83 -0.25
CA LEU A 11 -3.31 -27.05 0.30
C LEU A 11 -2.04 -27.33 -0.50
N ALA A 12 -0.91 -26.81 -0.03
CA ALA A 12 0.31 -27.63 -0.07
C ALA A 12 0.08 -28.70 1.00
N GLU A 13 0.23 -29.97 0.63
CA GLU A 13 -0.12 -31.17 1.38
C GLU A 13 -0.13 -30.99 2.91
N VAL A 14 -1.33 -31.07 3.50
CA VAL A 14 -1.47 -31.24 4.94
C VAL A 14 -1.06 -32.68 5.26
N ARG A 15 0.16 -32.86 5.76
CA ARG A 15 0.57 -34.11 6.42
C ARG A 15 0.52 -34.01 7.94
N VAL A 16 -0.46 -33.27 8.47
CA VAL A 16 -0.68 -33.24 9.90
C VAL A 16 -2.18 -33.10 10.16
N HIS A 17 -2.78 -34.15 10.69
CA HIS A 17 -4.12 -34.08 11.24
C HIS A 17 -4.06 -33.32 12.57
N GLU A 18 -5.12 -32.59 12.93
CA GLU A 18 -5.29 -32.03 14.28
C GLU A 18 -5.15 -33.17 15.30
N GLY A 19 -3.98 -33.30 15.93
CA GLY A 19 -3.63 -34.38 16.85
C GLY A 19 -2.37 -35.20 16.51
N ASP A 20 -1.69 -34.97 15.38
CA ASP A 20 -0.50 -35.75 15.00
C ASP A 20 0.82 -35.20 15.59
N ALA A 21 1.63 -36.12 16.13
CA ALA A 21 2.91 -35.84 16.78
C ALA A 21 3.99 -35.44 15.76
N VAL A 22 4.34 -34.16 15.75
CA VAL A 22 5.46 -33.62 14.96
C VAL A 22 6.79 -33.79 15.71
N LYS A 23 7.78 -34.39 15.05
CA LYS A 23 9.11 -34.60 15.62
C LYS A 23 9.87 -33.28 15.73
N PRO A 24 10.72 -33.11 16.77
CA PRO A 24 11.55 -31.92 16.93
C PRO A 24 12.53 -31.81 15.76
N GLY A 25 12.22 -30.95 14.78
CA GLY A 25 13.02 -30.74 13.57
C GLY A 25 12.23 -30.54 12.27
N GLU A 26 10.93 -30.82 12.24
CA GLU A 26 10.11 -30.62 11.05
C GLU A 26 9.56 -29.19 10.98
N VAL A 27 10.14 -28.39 10.08
CA VAL A 27 9.91 -26.96 9.98
C VAL A 27 8.70 -26.66 9.11
N VAL A 28 7.49 -26.80 9.66
CA VAL A 28 6.24 -26.38 8.99
C VAL A 28 5.97 -24.88 9.19
N ALA A 29 6.46 -24.29 10.29
CA ALA A 29 6.16 -22.91 10.69
C ALA A 29 7.08 -21.81 10.06
N ARG A 30 8.21 -22.16 9.44
CA ARG A 30 9.14 -21.17 8.85
C ARG A 30 8.68 -20.71 7.46
N LEU A 31 8.16 -21.63 6.65
CA LEU A 31 7.73 -21.34 5.28
C LEU A 31 6.57 -20.32 5.24
N THR A 32 5.63 -20.41 6.19
CA THR A 32 4.51 -19.46 6.31
C THR A 32 4.98 -18.08 6.81
N SER A 33 5.95 -18.03 7.72
CA SER A 33 6.50 -16.78 8.23
C SER A 33 7.26 -16.01 7.15
N ASP A 34 8.08 -16.70 6.35
CA ASP A 34 8.88 -16.08 5.28
C ASP A 34 7.98 -15.53 4.16
N GLU A 35 6.89 -16.22 3.82
CA GLU A 35 5.94 -15.75 2.81
C GLU A 35 5.17 -14.49 3.27
N ILE A 36 4.73 -14.44 4.53
CA ILE A 36 4.05 -13.27 5.07
C ILE A 36 5.02 -12.10 5.24
N ALA A 37 6.26 -12.35 5.64
CA ALA A 37 7.31 -11.35 5.67
C ALA A 37 7.59 -10.77 4.27
N ALA A 38 7.66 -11.62 3.24
CA ALA A 38 7.81 -11.18 1.85
C ALA A 38 6.61 -10.32 1.38
N LYS A 39 5.38 -10.67 1.78
CA LYS A 39 4.18 -9.84 1.51
C LYS A 39 4.23 -8.49 2.22
N LEU A 40 4.74 -8.44 3.45
CA LEU A 40 4.92 -7.19 4.18
C LEU A 40 5.96 -6.29 3.49
N GLU A 41 7.09 -6.85 3.05
CA GLU A 41 8.10 -6.12 2.28
C GLU A 41 7.56 -5.62 0.94
N ALA A 42 6.77 -6.43 0.23
CA ALA A 42 6.09 -6.00 -0.99
C ALA A 42 5.11 -4.85 -0.73
N ALA A 43 4.35 -4.90 0.37
CA ALA A 43 3.42 -3.83 0.76
C ALA A 43 4.17 -2.53 1.13
N ARG A 44 5.30 -2.64 1.85
CA ARG A 44 6.19 -1.50 2.14
C ARG A 44 6.76 -0.87 0.87
N ALA A 45 7.21 -1.70 -0.08
CA ALA A 45 7.67 -1.22 -1.37
C ALA A 45 6.56 -0.48 -2.15
N ALA A 46 5.31 -0.99 -2.10
CA ALA A 46 4.16 -0.32 -2.69
C ALA A 46 3.86 1.04 -2.03
N VAL A 47 3.96 1.15 -0.69
CA VAL A 47 3.85 2.43 0.03
C VAL A 47 4.94 3.40 -0.40
N SER A 48 6.20 2.93 -0.52
CA SER A 48 7.32 3.76 -0.99
C SER A 48 7.10 4.26 -2.41
N ALA A 49 6.64 3.40 -3.32
CA ALA A 49 6.31 3.78 -4.69
C ALA A 49 5.17 4.82 -4.73
N ALA A 50 4.12 4.64 -3.94
CA ALA A 50 3.02 5.59 -3.84
C ALA A 50 3.48 6.96 -3.27
N ARG A 51 4.39 6.96 -2.29
CA ARG A 51 5.01 8.19 -1.76
C ARG A 51 5.81 8.93 -2.83
N ALA A 52 6.65 8.22 -3.58
CA ALA A 52 7.40 8.81 -4.69
C ALA A 52 6.45 9.40 -5.77
N GLN A 53 5.35 8.71 -6.07
CA GLN A 53 4.35 9.22 -7.01
C GLN A 53 3.67 10.50 -6.49
N ARG A 54 3.36 10.57 -5.19
CA ARG A 54 2.82 11.76 -4.54
C ARG A 54 3.80 12.92 -4.55
N GLU A 55 5.08 12.68 -4.35
CA GLU A 55 6.12 13.71 -4.45
C GLU A 55 6.21 14.29 -5.87
N ARG A 56 6.17 13.43 -6.89
CA ARG A 56 6.12 13.88 -8.30
C ARG A 56 4.87 14.71 -8.59
N ALA A 57 3.70 14.24 -8.13
CA ALA A 57 2.44 14.97 -8.29
C ALA A 57 2.46 16.32 -7.56
N ALA A 58 3.06 16.37 -6.37
CA ALA A 58 3.21 17.60 -5.60
C ALA A 58 4.13 18.61 -6.32
N ALA A 59 5.25 18.15 -6.86
CA ALA A 59 6.16 19.00 -7.64
C ALA A 59 5.48 19.56 -8.90
N ALA A 60 4.76 18.71 -9.64
CA ALA A 60 4.00 19.12 -10.82
C ALA A 60 2.89 20.12 -10.46
N GLY A 61 2.14 19.88 -9.39
CA GLY A 61 1.11 20.79 -8.89
C GLY A 61 1.67 22.14 -8.43
N ALA A 62 2.82 22.14 -7.75
CA ALA A 62 3.50 23.36 -7.36
C ALA A 62 3.93 24.20 -8.58
N GLN A 63 4.42 23.55 -9.63
CA GLN A 63 4.77 24.23 -10.88
C GLN A 63 3.53 24.81 -11.57
N ALA A 64 2.47 24.01 -11.73
CA ALA A 64 1.22 24.45 -12.37
C ALA A 64 0.57 25.63 -11.61
N ASN A 65 0.60 25.62 -10.28
CA ASN A 65 0.12 26.74 -9.46
C ASN A 65 0.93 28.03 -9.70
N LYS A 66 2.26 27.93 -9.80
CA LYS A 66 3.12 29.08 -10.09
C LYS A 66 2.87 29.63 -11.49
N ASP A 67 2.66 28.76 -12.47
CA ASP A 67 2.35 29.16 -13.83
C ASP A 67 0.98 29.86 -13.88
N ALA A 68 -0.06 29.27 -13.26
CA ALA A 68 -1.38 29.90 -13.18
C ALA A 68 -1.35 31.28 -12.51
N ALA A 69 -0.61 31.44 -11.40
CA ALA A 69 -0.44 32.74 -10.74
C ALA A 69 0.24 33.76 -11.65
N ARG A 70 1.33 33.37 -12.32
CA ARG A 70 2.07 34.24 -13.24
C ARG A 70 1.19 34.71 -14.40
N TYR A 71 0.39 33.82 -14.99
CA TYR A 71 -0.51 34.18 -16.09
C TYR A 71 -1.65 35.08 -15.62
N SER A 72 -2.17 34.87 -14.40
CA SER A 72 -3.14 35.78 -13.78
C SER A 72 -2.58 37.20 -13.63
N ASP A 73 -1.33 37.33 -13.19
CA ASP A 73 -0.66 38.64 -13.07
C ASP A 73 -0.44 39.30 -14.43
N LEU A 74 -0.06 38.53 -15.45
CA LEU A 74 0.12 39.03 -16.82
C LEU A 74 -1.22 39.47 -17.43
N LEU A 75 -2.32 38.78 -17.14
CA LEU A 75 -3.66 39.14 -17.59
C LEU A 75 -4.10 40.46 -16.98
N ALA A 76 -3.86 40.66 -15.68
CA ALA A 76 -4.15 41.92 -14.99
C ALA A 76 -3.37 43.11 -15.59
N ARG A 77 -2.19 42.84 -16.17
CA ARG A 77 -1.37 43.82 -16.90
C ARG A 77 -1.73 43.96 -18.38
N GLY A 78 -2.74 43.22 -18.87
CA GLY A 78 -3.18 43.23 -20.26
C GLY A 78 -2.18 42.61 -21.25
N SER A 79 -1.22 41.80 -20.76
CA SER A 79 -0.13 41.24 -21.58
C SER A 79 -0.40 39.84 -22.14
N VAL A 80 -1.50 39.19 -21.72
CA VAL A 80 -1.93 37.86 -22.21
C VAL A 80 -3.44 37.79 -22.35
N ASP A 81 -3.93 36.85 -23.16
CA ASP A 81 -5.36 36.62 -23.34
C ASP A 81 -5.98 35.82 -22.17
N ARG A 82 -7.28 36.02 -21.97
CA ARG A 82 -8.07 35.35 -20.92
C ARG A 82 -8.09 33.84 -21.11
N TYR A 83 -8.21 33.35 -22.34
CA TYR A 83 -8.25 31.91 -22.63
C TYR A 83 -7.00 31.18 -22.14
N HIS A 84 -5.81 31.77 -22.37
CA HIS A 84 -4.54 31.19 -21.91
C HIS A 84 -4.47 31.11 -20.37
N THR A 85 -4.97 32.13 -19.69
CA THR A 85 -4.98 32.15 -18.22
C THR A 85 -5.93 31.08 -17.66
N GLU A 86 -7.12 30.95 -18.23
CA GLU A 86 -8.10 29.92 -17.85
C GLU A 86 -7.54 28.50 -18.09
N GLN A 87 -6.79 28.29 -19.17
CA GLN A 87 -6.11 27.03 -19.43
C GLN A 87 -5.06 26.69 -18.35
N MET A 88 -4.26 27.66 -17.93
CA MET A 88 -3.26 27.44 -16.86
C MET A 88 -3.93 27.21 -15.50
N GLN A 89 -5.02 27.90 -15.19
CA GLN A 89 -5.80 27.66 -13.99
C GLN A 89 -6.41 26.25 -13.99
N LEU A 90 -6.95 25.79 -15.12
CA LEU A 90 -7.46 24.43 -15.26
C LEU A 90 -6.35 23.39 -15.06
N ALA A 91 -5.14 23.64 -15.58
CA ALA A 91 -3.99 22.78 -15.36
C ALA A 91 -3.56 22.73 -13.88
N ALA A 92 -3.64 23.84 -13.15
CA ALA A 92 -3.39 23.88 -11.71
C ALA A 92 -4.42 23.07 -10.92
N VAL A 93 -5.71 23.20 -11.27
CA VAL A 93 -6.80 22.42 -10.64
C VAL A 93 -6.63 20.94 -10.91
N SER A 94 -6.35 20.53 -12.16
CA SER A 94 -6.15 19.11 -12.49
C SER A 94 -4.94 18.52 -11.76
N ALA A 95 -3.83 19.27 -11.66
CA ALA A 95 -2.65 18.84 -10.92
C ALA A 95 -2.93 18.70 -9.41
N ARG A 96 -3.76 19.58 -8.83
CA ARG A 96 -4.23 19.43 -7.44
C ARG A 96 -5.05 18.16 -7.25
N THR A 97 -6.01 17.90 -8.13
CA THR A 97 -6.82 16.67 -8.09
C THR A 97 -5.93 15.43 -8.20
N GLN A 98 -4.89 15.49 -9.03
CA GLN A 98 -3.91 14.40 -9.16
C GLN A 98 -3.12 14.17 -7.87
N LEU A 99 -2.74 15.23 -7.17
CA LEU A 99 -2.09 15.13 -5.85
C LEU A 99 -3.03 14.46 -4.84
N GLU A 100 -4.28 14.92 -4.76
CA GLU A 100 -5.29 14.34 -3.87
C GLU A 100 -5.52 12.84 -4.16
N GLN A 101 -5.59 12.46 -5.43
CA GLN A 101 -5.65 11.05 -5.84
C GLN A 101 -4.41 10.25 -5.40
N SER A 102 -3.21 10.80 -5.56
CA SER A 102 -1.98 10.12 -5.12
C SER A 102 -1.93 9.93 -3.60
N GLU A 103 -2.51 10.84 -2.83
CA GLU A 103 -2.63 10.69 -1.38
C GLU A 103 -3.64 9.61 -0.99
N GLN A 104 -4.71 9.44 -1.76
CA GLN A 104 -5.62 8.29 -1.59
C GLN A 104 -4.90 6.98 -1.88
N GLN A 105 -4.06 6.93 -2.92
CA GLN A 105 -3.25 5.74 -3.23
C GLN A 105 -2.28 5.39 -2.10
N ILE A 106 -1.64 6.39 -1.46
CA ILE A 106 -0.83 6.16 -0.25
C ILE A 106 -1.68 5.57 0.86
N ARG A 107 -2.86 6.13 1.14
CA ARG A 107 -3.76 5.61 2.20
C ARG A 107 -4.16 4.17 1.95
N GLN A 108 -4.45 3.81 0.69
CA GLN A 108 -4.77 2.45 0.28
C GLN A 108 -3.56 1.51 0.47
N ALA A 109 -2.37 1.90 -0.01
CA ALA A 109 -1.17 1.10 0.14
C ALA A 109 -0.79 0.89 1.63
N GLN A 110 -0.95 1.92 2.46
CA GLN A 110 -0.73 1.81 3.90
C GLN A 110 -1.75 0.91 4.59
N ALA A 111 -2.99 0.85 4.10
CA ALA A 111 -3.98 -0.08 4.63
C ALA A 111 -3.57 -1.53 4.36
N MET A 112 -3.08 -1.82 3.15
CA MET A 112 -2.55 -3.14 2.79
C MET A 112 -1.31 -3.52 3.62
N GLU A 113 -0.41 -2.57 3.88
CA GLU A 113 0.76 -2.78 4.75
C GLU A 113 0.33 -3.11 6.19
N ARG A 114 -0.64 -2.38 6.74
CA ARG A 114 -1.18 -2.64 8.08
C ARG A 114 -1.86 -3.99 8.18
N GLU A 115 -2.57 -4.42 7.15
CA GLU A 115 -3.19 -5.75 7.09
C GLU A 115 -2.12 -6.84 7.10
N ALA A 116 -1.12 -6.76 6.21
CA ALA A 116 -0.02 -7.72 6.16
C ALA A 116 0.77 -7.77 7.48
N GLY A 117 1.00 -6.62 8.12
CA GLY A 117 1.67 -6.54 9.42
C GLY A 117 0.86 -7.11 10.57
N SER A 118 -0.47 -6.97 10.55
CA SER A 118 -1.36 -7.57 11.56
C SER A 118 -1.35 -9.08 11.49
N VAL A 119 -1.39 -9.65 10.27
CA VAL A 119 -1.30 -11.10 10.05
C VAL A 119 0.02 -11.67 10.60
N LEU A 120 1.15 -10.98 10.39
CA LEU A 120 2.44 -11.41 10.94
C LEU A 120 2.46 -11.39 12.48
N LYS A 121 1.84 -10.38 13.10
CA LYS A 121 1.74 -10.29 14.57
C LYS A 121 0.86 -11.40 15.14
N GLU A 122 -0.28 -11.69 14.52
CA GLU A 122 -1.14 -12.81 14.91
C GLU A 122 -0.40 -14.15 14.81
N LEU A 123 0.38 -14.35 13.74
CA LEU A 123 1.23 -15.54 13.59
C LEU A 123 2.24 -15.68 14.75
N ASN A 124 2.88 -14.59 15.14
CA ASN A 124 3.82 -14.54 16.26
C ASN A 124 3.17 -14.72 17.64
N LEU A 125 1.89 -14.35 17.81
CA LEU A 125 1.13 -14.52 19.05
C LEU A 125 0.57 -15.94 19.21
N LEU A 126 0.34 -16.65 18.11
CA LEU A 126 -0.06 -18.06 18.09
C LEU A 126 1.14 -19.02 18.22
N ALA A 127 2.32 -18.60 17.75
CA ALA A 127 3.57 -19.36 17.81
C ALA A 127 4.31 -19.48 19.17
N PRO A 128 4.00 -18.78 20.29
CA PRO A 128 4.88 -18.79 21.46
C PRO A 128 4.50 -19.79 22.59
N ALA A 129 3.43 -20.60 22.49
CA ALA A 129 3.06 -21.50 23.61
C ALA A 129 2.43 -22.88 23.28
N ALA A 130 2.05 -23.20 22.03
CA ALA A 130 1.27 -24.41 21.76
C ALA A 130 2.10 -25.69 21.41
N TRP A 131 3.42 -25.66 21.58
CA TRP A 131 4.29 -26.83 21.29
C TRP A 131 4.96 -27.40 22.55
N CYS A 132 4.39 -27.15 23.74
CA CYS A 132 4.86 -27.77 24.99
C CYS A 132 3.80 -28.72 25.58
N CYS A 133 4.20 -30.00 25.56
CA CYS A 133 3.83 -31.11 26.45
C CYS A 133 2.40 -31.65 26.43
N GLY A 134 2.34 -32.88 25.92
CA GLY A 134 1.37 -33.93 26.19
C GLY A 134 1.88 -35.21 25.56
#